data_AF-A0A1F3AFG7-F1
#
_entry.id   AF-A0A1F3AFG7-F1
#
_cell.length_a   1.000
_cell.length_b   1.000
_cell.length_c   1.000
_cell.angle_alpha   90.00
_cell.angle_beta   90.00
_cell.angle_gamma   90.00
#
_symmetry.space_group_name_H-M   'P 1'
#
loop_
_entity.id
_entity.type
_entity.pdbx_description
1 polymer ?
#
loop_
_entity_poly.entity_id
_entity_poly.type
_entity_poly.pdbx_seq_one_letter_code
_entity_poly.pdbx_strand_id
1 'polypeptide(L)'
;MRYAILGFLLSVLGAAPVAAQIPPEWQAAAQAVIGELERDTPRAAKPWGPELTQGWNLARAWRKHNNGNIEIILAEYLTFTALCRRGCSGSTIKGQGYVAVAEQAKALRNQNGGAYAMASNAHAWLAGLPDPSGAAQKNAALWAKDLDVASADFATSNIYALAWLLARNRATPAEQADAFARFAIFVQGKAWIGAHCLDISKVATVLDAPPRIDACK
;
A
#
# COMPACT_ATOMS: atom_id res chain seq x y z
N MET A 1 -28.78 59.64 14.65
CA MET A 1 -28.84 58.35 13.92
C MET A 1 -27.67 57.49 14.38
N ARG A 2 -27.91 56.69 15.41
CA ARG A 2 -27.11 55.52 15.78
C ARG A 2 -27.51 54.38 14.81
N TYR A 3 -26.68 53.33 14.67
CA TYR A 3 -26.84 52.19 13.75
C TYR A 3 -26.23 52.36 12.34
N ALA A 4 -24.91 52.50 12.25
CA ALA A 4 -24.19 52.31 10.98
C ALA A 4 -22.85 51.56 11.13
N ILE A 5 -22.65 50.81 12.21
CA ILE A 5 -21.38 50.09 12.48
C ILE A 5 -21.69 48.76 13.17
N LEU A 6 -22.45 47.86 12.52
CA LEU A 6 -22.62 46.49 13.04
C LEU A 6 -23.04 45.47 11.98
N GLY A 7 -22.58 45.63 10.74
CA GLY A 7 -22.97 44.76 9.62
C GLY A 7 -21.82 44.26 8.75
N PHE A 8 -20.57 44.35 9.22
CA PHE A 8 -19.39 43.96 8.42
C PHE A 8 -18.37 43.20 9.27
N LEU A 9 -18.80 42.09 9.89
CA LEU A 9 -17.96 41.26 10.76
C LEU A 9 -18.33 39.77 10.67
N LEU A 10 -18.60 39.25 9.47
CA LEU A 10 -19.01 37.86 9.28
C LEU A 10 -18.54 37.25 7.94
N SER A 11 -17.28 37.48 7.57
CA SER A 11 -16.68 36.88 6.37
C SER A 11 -15.24 36.39 6.58
N VAL A 12 -14.93 35.93 7.79
CA VAL A 12 -13.76 35.07 8.05
C VAL A 12 -14.23 33.74 8.65
N LEU A 13 -15.11 33.05 7.93
CA LEU A 13 -15.15 31.60 8.05
C LEU A 13 -13.93 31.10 7.30
N GLY A 14 -12.84 30.83 8.05
CA GLY A 14 -11.68 30.15 7.50
C GLY A 14 -12.17 28.92 6.75
N ALA A 15 -11.80 28.81 5.48
CA ALA A 15 -11.96 27.56 4.75
C ALA A 15 -11.16 26.51 5.54
N ALA A 16 -11.86 25.73 6.37
CA ALA A 16 -11.28 24.53 6.93
C ALA A 16 -10.73 23.75 5.74
N PRO A 17 -9.48 23.24 5.80
CA PRO A 17 -8.94 22.47 4.70
C PRO A 17 -9.93 21.36 4.40
N VAL A 18 -10.48 21.35 3.17
CA VAL A 18 -11.33 20.26 2.70
C VAL A 18 -10.51 19.00 2.89
N ALA A 19 -10.90 18.18 3.87
CA ALA A 19 -10.24 16.91 4.10
C ALA A 19 -10.36 16.14 2.78
N ALA A 20 -9.22 15.82 2.17
CA ALA A 20 -9.18 15.15 0.88
C ALA A 20 -10.03 13.88 0.98
N GLN A 21 -11.14 13.86 0.24
CA GLN A 21 -12.06 12.73 0.21
C GLN A 21 -11.37 11.55 -0.48
N ILE A 22 -11.64 10.35 0.00
CA ILE A 22 -11.18 9.13 -0.66
C ILE A 22 -11.98 8.97 -1.95
N PRO A 23 -11.35 8.84 -3.11
CA PRO A 23 -12.09 8.56 -4.34
C PRO A 23 -12.87 7.24 -4.22
N PRO A 24 -14.17 7.18 -4.62
CA PRO A 24 -14.98 5.97 -4.50
C PRO A 24 -14.37 4.75 -5.21
N GLU A 25 -13.74 4.96 -6.35
CA GLU A 25 -13.07 3.91 -7.12
C GLU A 25 -11.86 3.33 -6.39
N TRP A 26 -11.20 4.10 -5.52
CA TRP A 26 -10.14 3.60 -4.66
C TRP A 26 -10.69 2.71 -3.56
N GLN A 27 -11.80 3.12 -2.92
CA GLN A 27 -12.46 2.29 -1.90
C GLN A 27 -12.91 0.96 -2.49
N ALA A 28 -13.56 0.99 -3.66
CA ALA A 28 -13.97 -0.21 -4.38
C ALA A 28 -12.77 -1.09 -4.74
N ALA A 29 -11.67 -0.50 -5.26
CA ALA A 29 -10.45 -1.23 -5.57
C ALA A 29 -9.84 -1.90 -4.33
N ALA A 30 -9.79 -1.20 -3.19
CA ALA A 30 -9.31 -1.76 -1.94
C ALA A 30 -10.16 -2.94 -1.48
N GLN A 31 -11.48 -2.79 -1.51
CA GLN A 31 -12.41 -3.85 -1.12
C GLN A 31 -12.27 -5.09 -2.01
N ALA A 32 -12.18 -4.90 -3.32
CA ALA A 32 -12.02 -5.98 -4.28
C ALA A 32 -10.67 -6.70 -4.11
N VAL A 33 -9.56 -5.96 -4.18
CA VAL A 33 -8.22 -6.55 -4.21
C VAL A 33 -7.86 -7.19 -2.87
N ILE A 34 -8.08 -6.47 -1.77
CA ILE A 34 -7.74 -7.02 -0.45
C ILE A 34 -8.71 -8.14 -0.09
N GLY A 35 -9.98 -8.04 -0.49
CA GLY A 35 -10.94 -9.13 -0.35
C GLY A 35 -10.49 -10.40 -1.07
N GLU A 36 -10.02 -10.28 -2.31
CA GLU A 36 -9.48 -11.40 -3.09
C GLU A 36 -8.22 -11.98 -2.45
N LEU A 37 -7.31 -11.13 -1.98
CA LEU A 37 -6.13 -11.59 -1.23
C LEU A 37 -6.56 -12.36 0.05
N GLU A 38 -7.62 -11.92 0.73
CA GLU A 38 -8.09 -12.53 1.97
C GLU A 38 -9.02 -13.74 1.77
N ARG A 39 -9.39 -14.11 0.53
CA ARG A 39 -10.50 -15.02 0.21
C ARG A 39 -10.50 -16.34 0.99
N ASP A 40 -9.32 -16.93 1.18
CA ASP A 40 -9.14 -18.23 1.86
C ASP A 40 -8.78 -18.07 3.35
N THR A 41 -9.08 -16.92 3.95
CA THR A 41 -8.77 -16.61 5.33
C THR A 41 -10.02 -16.26 6.12
N PRO A 42 -10.03 -16.44 7.46
CA PRO A 42 -11.14 -15.98 8.30
C PRO A 42 -11.41 -14.47 8.24
N ARG A 43 -10.50 -13.66 7.64
CA ARG A 43 -10.72 -12.22 7.47
C ARG A 43 -11.67 -11.90 6.33
N ALA A 44 -11.78 -12.73 5.30
CA ALA A 44 -12.70 -12.49 4.18
C ALA A 44 -14.16 -12.31 4.64
N ALA A 45 -14.56 -13.01 5.70
CA ALA A 45 -15.91 -12.93 6.27
C ALA A 45 -16.15 -11.71 7.16
N LYS A 46 -15.09 -10.99 7.58
CA LYS A 46 -15.28 -9.82 8.46
C LYS A 46 -15.79 -8.63 7.64
N PRO A 47 -16.80 -7.89 8.11
CA PRO A 47 -17.24 -6.68 7.42
C PRO A 47 -16.10 -5.66 7.32
N TRP A 48 -16.19 -4.80 6.32
CA TRP A 48 -15.34 -3.63 6.18
C TRP A 48 -15.76 -2.55 7.18
N GLY A 49 -14.80 -1.90 7.80
CA GLY A 49 -15.03 -0.82 8.77
C GLY A 49 -14.08 0.35 8.57
N PRO A 50 -13.48 0.88 9.66
CA PRO A 50 -12.69 2.10 9.59
C PRO A 50 -11.36 1.95 8.84
N GLU A 51 -10.94 0.73 8.48
CA GLU A 51 -9.66 0.46 7.80
C GLU A 51 -9.51 1.21 6.47
N LEU A 52 -10.60 1.51 5.76
CA LEU A 52 -10.56 2.32 4.54
C LEU A 52 -10.09 3.74 4.85
N THR A 53 -10.70 4.38 5.85
CA THR A 53 -10.34 5.74 6.27
C THR A 53 -9.02 5.80 7.03
N GLN A 54 -8.75 4.83 7.89
CA GLN A 54 -7.49 4.73 8.61
C GLN A 54 -6.32 4.50 7.65
N GLY A 55 -6.49 3.61 6.66
CA GLY A 55 -5.51 3.37 5.61
C GLY A 55 -5.20 4.64 4.81
N TRP A 56 -6.24 5.38 4.40
CA TRP A 56 -6.09 6.68 3.74
C TRP A 56 -5.27 7.68 4.56
N ASN A 57 -5.64 7.86 5.83
CA ASN A 57 -4.97 8.81 6.71
C ASN A 57 -3.51 8.40 6.98
N LEU A 58 -3.27 7.11 7.19
CA LEU A 58 -1.93 6.57 7.43
C LEU A 58 -1.05 6.67 6.17
N ALA A 59 -1.59 6.43 4.98
CA ALA A 59 -0.88 6.61 3.72
C ALA A 59 -0.43 8.07 3.53
N ARG A 60 -1.31 9.03 3.80
CA ARG A 60 -0.99 10.47 3.69
C ARG A 60 0.05 10.89 4.74
N ALA A 61 -0.06 10.39 5.97
CA ALA A 61 0.93 10.63 7.02
C ALA A 61 2.30 10.05 6.64
N TRP A 62 2.31 8.82 6.10
CA TRP A 62 3.50 8.16 5.59
C TRP A 62 4.15 8.97 4.46
N ARG A 63 3.37 9.42 3.46
CA ARG A 63 3.87 10.23 2.36
C ARG A 63 4.45 11.55 2.84
N LYS A 64 3.77 12.21 3.78
CA LYS A 64 4.23 13.49 4.36
C LYS A 64 5.57 13.33 5.05
N HIS A 65 5.73 12.26 5.82
CA HIS A 65 6.97 11.97 6.54
C HIS A 65 8.14 11.60 5.61
N ASN A 66 7.87 10.90 4.51
CA ASN A 66 8.92 10.46 3.61
C ASN A 66 9.34 11.52 2.58
N ASN A 67 8.39 12.29 2.06
CA ASN A 67 8.60 13.14 0.90
C ASN A 67 8.02 14.57 1.06
N GLY A 68 7.46 14.93 2.22
CA GLY A 68 6.85 16.25 2.46
C GLY A 68 5.50 16.48 1.79
N ASN A 69 5.07 15.61 0.86
CA ASN A 69 3.78 15.69 0.17
C ASN A 69 2.70 14.84 0.88
N ILE A 70 1.42 15.11 0.64
CA ILE A 70 0.26 14.33 1.10
C ILE A 70 -0.50 13.66 -0.04
N GLU A 71 -0.14 13.93 -1.29
CA GLU A 71 -0.65 13.24 -2.46
C GLU A 71 -0.10 11.82 -2.49
N ILE A 72 -1.00 10.85 -2.34
CA ILE A 72 -0.68 9.44 -2.34
C ILE A 72 -1.03 8.82 -3.68
N ILE A 73 -0.44 7.66 -3.98
CA ILE A 73 -0.85 6.80 -5.09
C ILE A 73 -1.73 5.65 -4.59
N LEU A 74 -2.45 5.01 -5.51
CA LEU A 74 -3.32 3.87 -5.19
C LEU A 74 -2.56 2.76 -4.46
N ALA A 75 -1.31 2.49 -4.86
CA ALA A 75 -0.48 1.47 -4.21
C ALA A 75 -0.24 1.75 -2.72
N GLU A 76 -0.04 3.03 -2.34
CA GLU A 76 0.09 3.44 -0.94
C GLU A 76 -1.24 3.22 -0.22
N TYR A 77 -2.36 3.65 -0.81
CA TYR A 77 -3.68 3.45 -0.23
C TYR A 77 -3.97 1.96 0.04
N LEU A 78 -3.81 1.10 -0.97
CA LEU A 78 -4.01 -0.35 -0.84
C LEU A 78 -3.11 -0.95 0.24
N THR A 79 -1.83 -0.55 0.29
CA THR A 79 -0.88 -1.03 1.29
C THR A 79 -1.33 -0.70 2.71
N PHE A 80 -1.65 0.56 2.98
CA PHE A 80 -2.00 1.00 4.33
C PHE A 80 -3.41 0.54 4.74
N THR A 81 -4.35 0.44 3.81
CA THR A 81 -5.64 -0.20 4.06
C THR A 81 -5.46 -1.69 4.40
N ALA A 82 -4.63 -2.43 3.67
CA ALA A 82 -4.34 -3.83 3.99
C ALA A 82 -3.64 -4.01 5.35
N LEU A 83 -2.81 -3.05 5.76
CA LEU A 83 -2.22 -3.02 7.09
C LEU A 83 -3.27 -2.74 8.17
N CYS A 84 -4.12 -1.75 7.97
CA CYS A 84 -5.21 -1.40 8.88
C CYS A 84 -6.25 -2.50 9.01
N ARG A 85 -6.53 -3.22 7.92
CA ARG A 85 -7.37 -4.41 7.88
C ARG A 85 -6.83 -5.53 8.78
N ARG A 86 -5.51 -5.59 8.98
CA ARG A 86 -4.84 -6.53 9.89
C ARG A 86 -4.71 -5.99 11.32
N GLY A 87 -5.09 -4.73 11.57
CA GLY A 87 -4.97 -4.03 12.84
C GLY A 87 -3.91 -2.92 12.78
N CYS A 88 -4.32 -1.71 12.41
CA CYS A 88 -3.60 -0.48 12.70
C CYS A 88 -4.41 0.26 13.79
N SER A 89 -3.78 0.60 14.91
CA SER A 89 -4.43 1.47 15.91
C SER A 89 -3.89 2.88 15.70
N GLY A 90 -4.69 3.74 15.07
CA GLY A 90 -4.27 5.08 14.68
C GLY A 90 -3.02 5.05 13.78
N SER A 91 -2.03 5.86 14.11
CA SER A 91 -0.79 6.02 13.32
C SER A 91 0.25 4.92 13.60
N THR A 92 -0.17 3.66 13.71
CA THR A 92 0.72 2.53 14.00
C THR A 92 0.75 1.50 12.88
N ILE A 93 1.90 0.86 12.69
CA ILE A 93 2.11 -0.28 11.79
C ILE A 93 2.66 -1.41 12.66
N LYS A 94 1.92 -2.52 12.75
CA LYS A 94 2.31 -3.68 13.58
C LYS A 94 2.59 -3.31 15.05
N GLY A 95 1.83 -2.38 15.62
CA GLY A 95 2.00 -1.92 17.01
C GLY A 95 3.14 -0.93 17.24
N GLN A 96 3.93 -0.59 16.21
CA GLN A 96 4.96 0.45 16.27
C GLN A 96 4.42 1.75 15.65
N GLY A 97 4.87 2.91 16.15
CA GLY A 97 4.54 4.19 15.52
C GLY A 97 5.02 4.25 14.07
N TYR A 98 4.19 4.78 13.16
CA TYR A 98 4.48 4.77 11.72
C TYR A 98 5.80 5.47 11.35
N VAL A 99 6.17 6.52 12.08
CA VAL A 99 7.44 7.25 11.89
C VAL A 99 8.63 6.31 12.11
N ALA A 100 8.63 5.53 13.19
CA ALA A 100 9.72 4.59 13.47
C ALA A 100 9.84 3.51 12.39
N VAL A 101 8.70 3.01 11.91
CA VAL A 101 8.67 2.02 10.81
C VAL A 101 9.13 2.66 9.49
N ALA A 102 8.78 3.92 9.24
CA ALA A 102 9.24 4.65 8.06
C ALA A 102 10.76 4.86 8.07
N GLU A 103 11.34 5.20 9.22
CA GLU A 103 12.80 5.31 9.35
C GLU A 103 13.50 3.95 9.16
N GLN A 104 12.93 2.85 9.64
CA GLN A 104 13.43 1.50 9.33
C GLN A 104 13.38 1.23 7.81
N ALA A 105 12.31 1.63 7.12
CA ALA A 105 12.17 1.44 5.69
C ALA A 105 13.19 2.26 4.90
N LYS A 106 13.40 3.53 5.29
CA LYS A 106 14.46 4.39 4.72
C LYS A 106 15.84 3.80 4.95
N ALA A 107 16.13 3.31 6.16
CA ALA A 107 17.41 2.67 6.47
C ALA A 107 17.64 1.42 5.61
N LEU A 108 16.64 0.54 5.49
CA LEU A 108 16.73 -0.64 4.63
C LEU A 108 16.97 -0.24 3.17
N ARG A 109 16.25 0.76 2.66
CA ARG A 109 16.44 1.28 1.31
C ARG A 109 17.85 1.80 1.08
N ASN A 110 18.38 2.59 2.02
CA ASN A 110 19.73 3.13 1.91
C ASN A 110 20.81 2.02 1.96
N GLN A 111 20.61 0.99 2.79
CA GLN A 111 21.50 -0.18 2.84
C GLN A 111 21.51 -0.98 1.54
N ASN A 112 20.42 -0.92 0.77
CA ASN A 112 20.25 -1.67 -0.47
C ASN A 112 20.39 -0.78 -1.72
N GLY A 113 21.28 0.23 -1.67
CA GLY A 113 21.64 1.03 -2.85
C GLY A 113 20.66 2.15 -3.21
N GLY A 114 19.73 2.51 -2.31
CA GLY A 114 18.81 3.63 -2.49
C GLY A 114 17.54 3.26 -3.26
N ALA A 115 16.75 4.28 -3.64
CA ALA A 115 15.41 4.10 -4.21
C ALA A 115 15.41 3.27 -5.50
N TYR A 116 16.34 3.55 -6.42
CA TYR A 116 16.42 2.90 -7.73
C TYR A 116 16.87 1.44 -7.67
N ALA A 117 17.64 1.05 -6.66
CA ALA A 117 18.12 -0.33 -6.49
C ALA A 117 17.17 -1.19 -5.61
N MET A 118 16.22 -0.56 -4.92
CA MET A 118 15.37 -1.20 -3.92
C MET A 118 14.55 -2.36 -4.49
N ALA A 119 13.90 -2.16 -5.64
CA ALA A 119 13.07 -3.19 -6.26
C ALA A 119 13.91 -4.40 -6.68
N SER A 120 15.01 -4.18 -7.41
CA SER A 120 15.92 -5.23 -7.85
C SER A 120 16.48 -6.06 -6.68
N ASN A 121 16.95 -5.40 -5.63
CA ASN A 121 17.51 -6.08 -4.46
C ASN A 121 16.44 -6.85 -3.67
N ALA A 122 15.21 -6.31 -3.57
CA ALA A 122 14.11 -7.02 -2.94
C ALA A 122 13.69 -8.26 -3.74
N HIS A 123 13.72 -8.18 -5.07
CA HIS A 123 13.41 -9.31 -5.94
C HIS A 123 14.50 -10.38 -5.88
N ALA A 124 15.76 -9.99 -5.84
CA ALA A 124 16.89 -10.91 -5.66
C ALA A 124 16.79 -11.64 -4.30
N TRP A 125 16.47 -10.90 -3.23
CA TRP A 125 16.18 -11.50 -1.93
C TRP A 125 15.02 -12.50 -1.99
N LEU A 126 13.91 -12.12 -2.63
CA LEU A 126 12.74 -13.00 -2.78
C LEU A 126 13.09 -14.28 -3.56
N ALA A 127 13.84 -14.16 -4.66
CA ALA A 127 14.28 -15.29 -5.48
C ALA A 127 15.17 -16.28 -4.69
N GLY A 128 15.92 -15.76 -3.71
CA GLY A 128 16.78 -16.55 -2.83
C GLY A 128 16.07 -17.21 -1.65
N LEU A 129 14.77 -16.92 -1.41
CA LEU A 129 14.05 -17.56 -0.32
C LEU A 129 13.82 -19.05 -0.62
N PRO A 130 14.12 -19.97 0.33
CA PRO A 130 13.79 -21.38 0.18
C PRO A 130 12.30 -21.62 0.48
N ASP A 131 11.43 -21.03 -0.35
CA ASP A 131 9.97 -21.16 -0.30
C ASP A 131 9.53 -22.46 -1.00
N PRO A 132 9.02 -23.47 -0.27
CA PRO A 132 8.63 -24.76 -0.84
C PRO A 132 7.44 -24.68 -1.81
N SER A 133 6.67 -23.58 -1.80
CA SER A 133 5.57 -23.38 -2.76
C SER A 133 6.06 -22.97 -4.15
N GLY A 134 7.31 -22.49 -4.25
CA GLY A 134 7.88 -21.90 -5.47
C GLY A 134 7.30 -20.54 -5.86
N ALA A 135 6.37 -19.98 -5.08
CA ALA A 135 5.74 -18.69 -5.38
C ALA A 135 6.77 -17.54 -5.35
N ALA A 136 7.74 -17.58 -4.44
CA ALA A 136 8.81 -16.59 -4.34
C ALA A 136 9.58 -16.44 -5.68
N GLN A 137 10.07 -17.55 -6.23
CA GLN A 137 10.81 -17.56 -7.49
C GLN A 137 9.94 -17.17 -8.68
N LYS A 138 8.69 -17.66 -8.74
CA LYS A 138 7.73 -17.28 -9.79
C LYS A 138 7.45 -15.79 -9.79
N ASN A 139 7.29 -15.19 -8.61
CA ASN A 139 7.09 -13.75 -8.46
C ASN A 139 8.32 -12.95 -8.86
N ALA A 140 9.51 -13.32 -8.38
CA ALA A 140 10.74 -12.65 -8.76
C ALA A 140 10.96 -12.69 -10.29
N ALA A 141 10.68 -13.83 -10.93
CA ALA A 141 10.76 -13.96 -12.39
C ALA A 141 9.67 -13.17 -13.12
N LEU A 142 8.45 -13.11 -12.58
CA LEU A 142 7.34 -12.34 -13.15
C LEU A 142 7.68 -10.84 -13.17
N TRP A 143 8.26 -10.32 -12.09
CA TRP A 143 8.53 -8.90 -11.92
C TRP A 143 9.86 -8.43 -12.52
N ALA A 144 10.81 -9.34 -12.75
CA ALA A 144 12.08 -9.01 -13.41
C ALA A 144 11.89 -8.49 -14.86
N LYS A 145 10.71 -8.68 -15.47
CA LYS A 145 10.40 -8.25 -16.83
C LYS A 145 10.14 -6.76 -16.98
N ASP A 146 9.71 -6.08 -15.92
CA ASP A 146 9.38 -4.66 -15.92
C ASP A 146 9.66 -4.07 -14.53
N LEU A 147 10.94 -3.72 -14.33
CA LEU A 147 11.38 -3.07 -13.10
C LEU A 147 11.13 -1.57 -13.11
N ASP A 148 10.83 -0.98 -14.27
CA ASP A 148 10.77 0.47 -14.44
C ASP A 148 9.63 1.06 -13.60
N VAL A 149 8.43 0.45 -13.61
CA VAL A 149 7.31 0.90 -12.76
C VAL A 149 7.61 0.81 -11.26
N ALA A 150 8.33 -0.23 -10.83
CA ALA A 150 8.72 -0.41 -9.43
C ALA A 150 9.89 0.47 -9.00
N SER A 151 10.73 0.90 -9.94
CA SER A 151 11.97 1.65 -9.71
C SER A 151 11.83 3.15 -10.01
N ALA A 152 10.75 3.58 -10.68
CA ALA A 152 10.62 4.93 -11.22
C ALA A 152 10.22 6.03 -10.21
N ASP A 153 9.70 5.70 -9.02
CA ASP A 153 9.26 6.69 -8.04
C ASP A 153 9.71 6.38 -6.60
N PHE A 154 10.00 7.43 -5.83
CA PHE A 154 10.29 7.33 -4.41
C PHE A 154 9.14 6.67 -3.63
N ALA A 155 7.88 6.90 -4.04
CA ALA A 155 6.72 6.31 -3.37
C ALA A 155 6.72 4.78 -3.46
N THR A 156 6.92 4.24 -4.67
CA THR A 156 6.92 2.81 -4.92
C THR A 156 8.09 2.15 -4.21
N SER A 157 9.28 2.76 -4.21
CA SER A 157 10.45 2.25 -3.47
C SER A 157 10.20 2.14 -1.96
N ASN A 158 9.46 3.08 -1.36
CA ASN A 158 9.12 3.04 0.08
C ASN A 158 8.14 1.91 0.40
N ILE A 159 7.17 1.66 -0.49
CA ILE A 159 6.24 0.53 -0.35
C ILE A 159 6.99 -0.80 -0.48
N TYR A 160 7.96 -0.90 -1.37
CA TYR A 160 8.84 -2.07 -1.49
C TYR A 160 9.67 -2.31 -0.23
N ALA A 161 10.30 -1.27 0.31
CA ALA A 161 11.05 -1.37 1.55
C ALA A 161 10.13 -1.80 2.72
N LEU A 162 8.93 -1.22 2.81
CA LEU A 162 7.94 -1.61 3.81
C LEU A 162 7.50 -3.07 3.65
N ALA A 163 7.22 -3.51 2.42
CA ALA A 163 6.84 -4.90 2.12
C ALA A 163 7.95 -5.87 2.56
N TRP A 164 9.21 -5.58 2.23
CA TRP A 164 10.35 -6.42 2.65
C TRP A 164 10.51 -6.44 4.17
N LEU A 165 10.43 -5.29 4.84
CA LEU A 165 10.47 -5.22 6.31
C LEU A 165 9.38 -6.07 6.97
N LEU A 166 8.14 -5.98 6.47
CA LEU A 166 7.02 -6.75 7.02
C LEU A 166 7.15 -8.25 6.72
N ALA A 167 7.75 -8.59 5.58
CA ALA A 167 7.97 -9.95 5.14
C ALA A 167 9.07 -10.63 5.95
N ARG A 168 10.27 -10.04 6.06
CA ARG A 168 11.42 -10.64 6.77
C ARG A 168 11.15 -10.93 8.26
N ASN A 169 10.14 -10.30 8.84
CA ASN A 169 9.69 -10.54 10.22
C ASN A 169 8.78 -11.77 10.35
N ARG A 170 8.54 -12.55 9.29
CA ARG A 170 7.81 -13.82 9.34
C ARG A 170 8.73 -14.99 9.66
N ALA A 171 8.17 -16.02 10.29
CA ALA A 171 8.93 -17.10 10.88
C ALA A 171 9.50 -18.06 9.83
N THR A 172 8.76 -18.28 8.74
CA THR A 172 9.16 -19.23 7.70
C THR A 172 9.37 -18.57 6.34
N PRO A 173 10.25 -19.10 5.48
CA PRO A 173 10.44 -18.59 4.11
C PRO A 173 9.14 -18.50 3.29
N ALA A 174 8.24 -19.48 3.44
CA ALA A 174 6.93 -19.46 2.79
C ALA A 174 6.07 -18.26 3.25
N GLU A 175 6.02 -18.01 4.56
CA GLU A 175 5.30 -16.84 5.10
C GLU A 175 5.97 -15.51 4.72
N GLN A 176 7.30 -15.48 4.62
CA GLN A 176 8.03 -14.30 4.15
C GLN A 176 7.67 -14.00 2.69
N ALA A 177 7.71 -15.01 1.82
CA ALA A 177 7.36 -14.89 0.41
C ALA A 177 5.89 -14.44 0.22
N ASP A 178 4.94 -15.09 0.89
CA ASP A 178 3.52 -14.73 0.85
C ASP A 178 3.29 -13.29 1.36
N ALA A 179 3.90 -12.93 2.49
CA ALA A 179 3.76 -11.59 3.04
C ALA A 179 4.34 -10.53 2.10
N PHE A 180 5.49 -10.78 1.46
CA PHE A 180 6.07 -9.86 0.50
C PHE A 180 5.18 -9.70 -0.73
N ALA A 181 4.76 -10.80 -1.35
CA ALA A 181 3.94 -10.79 -2.55
C ALA A 181 2.60 -10.06 -2.37
N ARG A 182 1.94 -10.26 -1.22
CA ARG A 182 0.67 -9.58 -0.88
C ARG A 182 0.75 -8.06 -0.79
N PHE A 183 1.93 -7.49 -0.58
CA PHE A 183 2.12 -6.04 -0.59
C PHE A 183 2.76 -5.57 -1.89
N ALA A 184 3.73 -6.32 -2.44
CA ALA A 184 4.39 -5.99 -3.70
C ALA A 184 3.42 -5.97 -4.89
N ILE A 185 2.36 -6.78 -4.87
CA ILE A 185 1.30 -6.78 -5.90
C ILE A 185 0.67 -5.40 -6.09
N PHE A 186 0.57 -4.57 -5.06
CA PHE A 186 -0.01 -3.22 -5.16
C PHE A 186 0.81 -2.27 -6.03
N VAL A 187 2.11 -2.55 -6.18
CA VAL A 187 3.00 -1.82 -7.08
C VAL A 187 3.13 -2.53 -8.42
N GLN A 188 3.27 -3.86 -8.41
CA GLN A 188 3.53 -4.65 -9.62
C GLN A 188 2.30 -4.93 -10.47
N GLY A 189 1.10 -4.79 -9.89
CA GLY A 189 -0.15 -5.13 -10.55
C GLY A 189 -0.39 -6.62 -10.75
N LYS A 190 0.63 -7.49 -10.67
CA LYS A 190 0.49 -8.94 -10.81
C LYS A 190 1.30 -9.69 -9.77
N ALA A 191 0.82 -10.81 -9.26
CA ALA A 191 1.59 -11.67 -8.37
C ALA A 191 1.01 -13.08 -8.27
N TRP A 192 1.88 -14.06 -8.07
CA TRP A 192 1.54 -15.37 -7.52
C TRP A 192 1.29 -15.26 -6.01
N ILE A 193 0.07 -15.59 -5.60
CA ILE A 193 -0.37 -15.70 -4.20
C ILE A 193 -0.76 -17.16 -3.96
N GLY A 194 0.11 -17.90 -3.25
CA GLY A 194 -0.01 -19.36 -3.17
C GLY A 194 -0.02 -20.00 -4.56
N ALA A 195 -1.08 -20.73 -4.88
CA ALA A 195 -1.24 -21.41 -6.16
C ALA A 195 -1.84 -20.55 -7.29
N HIS A 196 -2.34 -19.35 -6.97
CA HIS A 196 -3.07 -18.49 -7.91
C HIS A 196 -2.19 -17.33 -8.37
N CYS A 197 -2.26 -16.97 -9.65
CA CYS A 197 -1.66 -15.74 -10.14
C CYS A 197 -2.74 -14.69 -10.35
N LEU A 198 -2.67 -13.59 -9.61
CA LEU A 198 -3.61 -12.48 -9.66
C LEU A 198 -3.07 -11.35 -10.54
N ASP A 199 -3.95 -10.73 -11.32
CA ASP A 199 -3.69 -9.53 -12.12
C ASP A 199 -4.70 -8.44 -11.75
N ILE A 200 -4.20 -7.42 -11.04
CA ILE A 200 -4.93 -6.24 -10.59
C ILE A 200 -4.59 -5.00 -11.41
N SER A 201 -3.86 -5.14 -12.53
CA SER A 201 -3.40 -4.00 -13.34
C SER A 201 -4.53 -3.11 -13.87
N LYS A 202 -5.76 -3.61 -13.87
CA LYS A 202 -6.96 -2.90 -14.36
C LYS A 202 -7.89 -2.38 -13.27
N VAL A 203 -7.60 -2.65 -11.99
CA VAL A 203 -8.52 -2.46 -10.86
C VAL A 203 -9.08 -1.05 -10.73
N ALA A 204 -8.30 -0.02 -11.08
CA ALA A 204 -8.69 1.38 -10.99
C ALA A 204 -8.55 2.11 -12.34
N THR A 205 -8.51 1.36 -13.44
CA THR A 205 -8.30 1.93 -14.79
C THR A 205 -9.61 2.26 -15.51
N VAL A 206 -10.76 1.82 -14.97
CA VAL A 206 -12.07 2.02 -15.56
C VAL A 206 -12.95 2.78 -14.57
N LEU A 207 -13.22 4.05 -14.88
CA LEU A 207 -14.18 4.86 -14.14
C LEU A 207 -15.58 4.25 -14.34
N ASP A 208 -16.38 4.27 -13.28
CA ASP A 208 -17.78 3.80 -13.28
C ASP A 208 -18.00 2.32 -13.61
N ALA A 209 -16.96 1.48 -13.55
CA ALA A 209 -17.10 0.02 -13.64
C ALA A 209 -16.64 -0.67 -12.35
N PRO A 210 -17.21 -1.84 -12.01
CA PRO A 210 -16.70 -2.65 -10.91
C PRO A 210 -15.22 -3.00 -11.11
N PRO A 211 -14.40 -2.97 -10.04
CA PRO A 211 -13.01 -3.40 -10.10
C PRO A 211 -12.88 -4.82 -10.65
N ARG A 212 -11.97 -5.01 -11.60
CA ARG A 212 -11.70 -6.32 -12.21
C ARG A 212 -10.37 -6.87 -11.74
N ILE A 213 -10.40 -8.11 -11.27
CA ILE A 213 -9.22 -8.91 -10.93
C ILE A 213 -9.22 -10.12 -11.87
N ASP A 214 -8.15 -10.26 -12.63
CA ASP A 214 -7.96 -11.32 -13.61
C ASP A 214 -6.94 -12.35 -13.08
N ALA A 215 -6.84 -13.49 -13.78
CA ALA A 215 -5.68 -14.36 -13.66
C ALA A 215 -4.54 -13.84 -14.56
N CYS A 216 -3.29 -14.05 -14.15
CA CYS A 216 -2.15 -13.77 -15.02
C CYS A 216 -2.26 -14.59 -16.32
N LYS A 217 -1.97 -13.95 -17.46
CA LYS A 217 -1.81 -14.61 -18.75
C LYS A 217 -0.37 -15.03 -18.99
#